data_AF-A0A382YPM5-F1
#
_entry.id   AF-A0A382YPM5-F1
#
_cell.length_a   1.000
_cell.length_b   1.000
_cell.length_c   1.000
_cell.angle_alpha   90.00
_cell.angle_beta   90.00
_cell.angle_gamma   90.00
#
_symmetry.space_group_name_H-M   'P 1'
#
loop_
_entity.id
_entity.type
_entity.pdbx_description
1 polymer ?
#
loop_
_entity_poly.entity_id
_entity_poly.type
_entity_poly.pdbx_seq_one_letter_code
_entity_poly.pdbx_strand_id
1 'polypeptide(L)'
;MQYLEYKLDAGPGGMHTPYWIDDGGYWLNGANHTMVGCTKDNQEHKIPDTVTKLTAAEVETRAVAIHGVTPMKKQEGDGVTMTEMTEAEVRTAVQAWVTSHS
;
A
#
# COMPACT_ATOMS: atom_id res chain seq x y z
N MET A 1 -7.92 0.96 -12.63
CA MET A 1 -8.06 1.04 -11.16
C MET A 1 -7.52 2.39 -10.67
N GLN A 2 -8.05 2.97 -9.58
CA GLN A 2 -7.43 4.11 -8.88
C GLN A 2 -6.62 3.61 -7.68
N TYR A 3 -5.38 4.10 -7.51
CA TYR A 3 -4.58 3.86 -6.30
C TYR A 3 -4.73 5.02 -5.33
N LEU A 4 -4.93 4.70 -4.04
CA LEU A 4 -5.27 5.67 -3.02
C LEU A 4 -4.37 5.48 -1.80
N GLU A 5 -3.81 6.57 -1.29
CA GLU A 5 -3.14 6.58 0.02
C GLU A 5 -4.12 7.05 1.10
N TYR A 6 -4.25 6.25 2.16
CA TYR A 6 -5.26 6.45 3.18
C TYR A 6 -4.78 6.01 4.57
N LYS A 7 -5.51 6.41 5.60
CA LYS A 7 -5.39 5.86 6.97
C LYS A 7 -6.60 4.98 7.26
N LEU A 8 -6.42 3.99 8.12
CA LEU A 8 -7.53 3.18 8.62
C LEU A 8 -8.58 4.07 9.30
N ASP A 9 -9.85 3.72 9.13
CA ASP A 9 -10.97 4.31 9.86
C ASP A 9 -11.08 3.64 11.24
N ALA A 10 -11.45 4.42 12.25
CA ALA A 10 -11.77 3.89 13.56
C ALA A 10 -13.24 3.48 13.61
N GLY A 11 -13.51 2.22 13.99
CA GLY A 11 -14.86 1.69 14.15
C GLY A 11 -15.05 0.93 15.46
N PRO A 12 -16.29 0.46 15.75
CA PRO A 12 -16.61 -0.27 16.98
C PRO A 12 -15.80 -1.56 17.20
N GLY A 13 -15.28 -2.16 16.12
CA GLY A 13 -14.42 -3.35 16.15
C GLY A 13 -12.92 -3.05 16.09
N GLY A 14 -12.51 -1.79 16.23
CA GLY A 14 -11.13 -1.34 16.04
C GLY A 14 -10.91 -0.66 14.70
N MET A 15 -9.63 -0.53 14.33
CA MET A 15 -9.24 0.12 13.07
C MET A 15 -9.54 -0.81 11.89
N HIS A 16 -10.13 -0.28 10.83
CA HIS A 16 -10.44 -1.03 9.62
C HIS A 16 -10.15 -0.22 8.35
N THR A 17 -10.00 -0.92 7.23
CA THR A 17 -9.88 -0.28 5.91
C THR A 17 -11.13 0.55 5.64
N PRO A 18 -11.01 1.82 5.18
CA PRO A 18 -12.17 2.62 4.81
C PRO A 18 -13.04 1.93 3.78
N TYR A 19 -14.36 2.03 3.93
CA TYR A 19 -15.31 1.30 3.09
C TYR A 19 -15.32 1.71 1.61
N TRP A 20 -14.65 2.80 1.26
CA TRP A 20 -14.49 3.27 -0.12
C TRP A 20 -13.23 2.72 -0.81
N ILE A 21 -12.42 1.91 -0.12
CA ILE A 21 -11.33 1.11 -0.68
C ILE A 21 -11.85 -0.31 -0.93
N ASP A 22 -11.76 -0.79 -2.18
CA ASP A 22 -12.22 -2.14 -2.54
C ASP A 22 -11.20 -3.21 -2.13
N ASP A 23 -9.91 -2.91 -2.26
CA ASP A 23 -8.81 -3.76 -1.82
C ASP A 23 -7.69 -2.93 -1.18
N GLY A 24 -7.31 -3.27 0.04
CA GLY A 24 -6.49 -2.40 0.87
C GLY A 24 -5.68 -3.13 1.93
N GLY A 25 -4.84 -2.36 2.62
CA GLY A 25 -3.95 -2.87 3.67
C GLY A 25 -2.51 -3.04 3.22
N TYR A 26 -2.13 -2.46 2.07
CA TYR A 26 -0.82 -2.65 1.48
C TYR A 26 0.16 -1.53 1.83
N TRP A 27 1.45 -1.86 1.75
CA TRP A 27 2.55 -0.89 1.74
C TRP A 27 2.48 0.12 2.90
N LEU A 28 2.27 -0.37 4.13
CA LEU A 28 2.18 0.45 5.34
C LEU A 28 3.41 1.34 5.50
N ASN A 29 3.17 2.63 5.71
CA ASN A 29 4.16 3.57 6.19
C ASN A 29 4.08 3.67 7.72
N GLY A 30 5.07 3.10 8.41
CA GLY A 30 5.12 3.12 9.87
C GLY A 30 5.26 4.52 10.48
N ALA A 31 5.75 5.51 9.73
CA ALA A 31 5.99 6.86 10.26
C ALA A 31 4.72 7.70 10.41
N ASN A 32 3.72 7.49 9.56
CA ASN A 32 2.49 8.29 9.55
C ASN A 32 1.20 7.44 9.52
N HIS A 33 1.34 6.12 9.56
CA HIS A 33 0.27 5.12 9.53
C HIS A 33 -0.60 5.16 8.26
N THR A 34 -0.06 5.64 7.14
CA THR A 34 -0.76 5.57 5.85
C THR A 34 -0.47 4.26 5.13
N MET A 35 -1.45 3.80 4.37
CA MET A 35 -1.41 2.57 3.58
C MET A 35 -1.83 2.89 2.15
N VAL A 36 -1.58 1.95 1.24
CA VAL A 36 -2.07 2.01 -0.14
C VAL A 36 -3.13 0.93 -0.34
N GLY A 37 -4.12 1.27 -1.15
CA GLY A 37 -5.13 0.36 -1.65
C GLY A 37 -5.65 0.84 -2.98
N CYS A 38 -6.64 0.16 -3.50
CA CYS A 38 -7.24 0.48 -4.78
C CYS A 38 -8.76 0.37 -4.78
N THR A 39 -9.38 1.09 -5.71
CA THR A 39 -10.81 1.02 -6.00
C THR A 39 -11.05 1.19 -7.49
N LYS A 40 -12.20 0.73 -7.98
CA LYS A 40 -12.62 0.88 -9.38
C LYS A 40 -12.72 2.35 -9.80
N ASP A 41 -12.47 2.65 -11.07
CA ASP A 41 -12.47 4.03 -11.57
C ASP A 41 -13.88 4.69 -11.63
N ASN A 42 -14.94 3.88 -11.75
CA ASN A 42 -16.33 4.35 -11.91
C ASN A 42 -17.20 4.14 -10.65
N GLN A 43 -16.58 4.14 -9.46
CA GLN A 43 -17.27 3.80 -8.23
C GLN A 43 -18.52 4.66 -7.95
N GLU A 44 -19.59 4.02 -7.47
CA GLU A 44 -20.88 4.70 -7.18
C GLU A 44 -20.83 5.52 -5.89
N HIS A 45 -19.90 5.17 -4.99
CA HIS A 45 -19.65 5.90 -3.75
C HIS A 45 -18.69 7.07 -3.95
N LYS A 46 -18.74 8.03 -3.02
CA LYS A 46 -17.78 9.14 -3.01
C LYS A 46 -16.48 8.70 -2.36
N ILE A 47 -15.37 9.12 -2.94
CA ILE A 47 -14.06 9.11 -2.29
C ILE A 47 -13.86 10.52 -1.71
N PRO A 48 -13.46 10.70 -0.44
CA PRO A 48 -13.21 12.03 0.11
C PRO A 48 -12.13 12.77 -0.71
N ASP A 49 -12.36 14.05 -1.01
CA ASP A 49 -11.44 14.86 -1.83
C ASP A 49 -10.05 15.05 -1.20
N THR A 50 -9.95 14.81 0.12
CA THR A 50 -8.70 14.89 0.88
C THR A 50 -7.81 13.65 0.71
N VAL A 51 -8.30 12.59 0.05
CA VAL A 51 -7.54 11.36 -0.17
C VAL A 51 -6.54 11.57 -1.30
N THR A 52 -5.28 11.22 -1.05
CA THR A 52 -4.23 11.30 -2.07
C THR A 52 -4.43 10.20 -3.09
N LYS A 53 -4.55 10.59 -4.36
CA LYS A 53 -4.55 9.69 -5.51
C LYS A 53 -3.12 9.50 -6.01
N LEU A 54 -2.73 8.26 -6.26
CA LEU A 54 -1.40 7.90 -6.73
C LEU A 54 -1.48 7.29 -8.13
N THR A 55 -0.50 7.60 -8.95
CA THR A 55 -0.15 6.81 -10.13
C THR A 55 0.65 5.57 -9.73
N ALA A 56 0.73 4.58 -10.61
CA ALA A 56 1.57 3.39 -10.39
C ALA A 56 3.04 3.75 -10.06
N ALA A 57 3.61 4.73 -10.75
CA ALA A 57 4.97 5.20 -10.52
C ALA A 57 5.14 5.88 -9.14
N GLU A 58 4.10 6.57 -8.66
CA GLU A 58 4.10 7.17 -7.33
C GLU A 58 3.95 6.13 -6.22
N VAL A 59 3.18 5.05 -6.43
CA VAL A 59 3.13 3.91 -5.50
C VAL A 59 4.52 3.29 -5.34
N GLU A 60 5.22 3.05 -6.45
CA GLU A 60 6.60 2.52 -6.44
C GLU A 60 7.57 3.46 -5.71
N THR A 61 7.56 4.74 -6.07
CA THR A 61 8.43 5.76 -5.45
C THR A 61 8.19 5.86 -3.94
N ARG A 62 6.92 5.83 -3.51
CA ARG A 62 6.53 5.83 -2.10
C ARG A 62 7.06 4.60 -1.36
N ALA A 63 6.91 3.41 -1.92
CA ALA A 63 7.38 2.17 -1.30
C ALA A 63 8.90 2.14 -1.12
N VAL A 64 9.65 2.60 -2.13
CA VAL A 64 11.12 2.75 -2.04
C VAL A 64 11.51 3.76 -0.96
N ALA A 65 10.82 4.91 -0.88
CA ALA A 65 11.08 5.90 0.16
C ALA A 65 10.82 5.35 1.57
N ILE A 66 9.74 4.58 1.76
CA ILE A 66 9.45 3.90 3.03
C ILE A 66 10.55 2.89 3.37
N HIS A 67 10.96 2.07 2.40
CA HIS A 67 12.03 1.09 2.59
C HIS A 67 13.34 1.74 3.05
N GLY A 68 13.68 2.93 2.53
CA GLY A 68 14.86 3.68 2.94
C GLY A 68 14.84 4.16 4.40
N VAL A 69 13.65 4.25 5.04
CA VAL A 69 13.49 4.67 6.45
C VAL A 69 13.20 3.46 7.37
N THR A 70 12.38 2.54 6.90
CA THR A 70 11.98 1.32 7.60
C THR A 70 12.12 0.16 6.61
N PRO A 71 13.27 -0.55 6.64
CA PRO A 71 13.56 -1.61 5.69
C PRO A 71 12.47 -2.67 5.65
N MET A 72 11.85 -2.80 4.48
CA MET A 72 10.97 -3.92 4.16
C MET A 72 11.77 -5.22 4.16
N LYS A 73 11.16 -6.28 4.69
CA LYS A 73 11.80 -7.59 4.82
C LYS A 73 11.09 -8.63 3.99
N LYS A 74 11.86 -9.60 3.50
CA LYS A 74 11.37 -10.81 2.86
C LYS A 74 11.64 -12.02 3.74
N GLN A 75 10.79 -13.02 3.63
CA GLN A 75 11.01 -14.32 4.22
C GLN A 75 11.93 -15.13 3.30
N GLU A 76 12.97 -15.71 3.88
CA GLU A 76 13.87 -16.61 3.14
C GLU A 76 13.24 -17.99 2.96
N GLY A 77 13.85 -18.81 2.10
CA GLY A 77 13.33 -20.14 1.76
C GLY A 77 13.25 -21.13 2.93
N ASP A 78 13.88 -20.82 4.06
CA ASP A 78 13.78 -21.60 5.30
C ASP A 78 12.47 -21.35 6.08
N GLY A 79 11.68 -20.35 5.67
CA GLY A 79 10.40 -20.01 6.29
C GLY A 79 10.52 -19.38 7.68
N VAL A 80 11.72 -19.05 8.16
CA VAL A 80 11.93 -18.48 9.50
C VAL A 80 12.76 -17.22 9.44
N THR A 81 13.77 -17.19 8.57
CA THR A 81 14.68 -16.07 8.44
C THR A 81 14.01 -14.94 7.67
N MET A 82 14.15 -13.72 8.22
CA MET A 82 13.69 -12.49 7.59
C MET A 82 14.88 -11.60 7.29
N THR A 83 15.13 -11.31 6.03
CA THR A 83 16.22 -10.42 5.58
C THR A 83 15.65 -9.14 5.00
N GLU A 84 16.44 -8.08 4.99
CA GLU A 84 16.07 -6.83 4.32
C GLU A 84 16.03 -7.06 2.80
N MET A 85 14.95 -6.60 2.18
CA MET A 85 14.86 -6.54 0.73
C MET A 85 15.87 -5.52 0.21
N THR A 86 16.38 -5.72 -1.00
CA THR A 86 17.05 -4.64 -1.72
C THR A 86 16.02 -3.66 -2.30
N GLU A 87 16.44 -2.44 -2.65
CA GLU A 87 15.56 -1.49 -3.36
C GLU A 87 14.96 -2.11 -4.63
N ALA A 88 15.75 -2.85 -5.40
CA ALA A 88 15.29 -3.52 -6.62
C ALA A 88 14.19 -4.55 -6.34
N GLU A 89 14.32 -5.31 -5.25
CA GLU A 89 13.29 -6.27 -4.83
C GLU A 89 12.01 -5.56 -4.39
N VAL A 90 12.12 -4.42 -3.69
CA VAL A 90 10.94 -3.61 -3.34
C VAL A 90 10.24 -3.11 -4.59
N ARG A 91 10.99 -2.58 -5.57
CA ARG A 91 10.40 -2.15 -6.86
C ARG A 91 9.69 -3.29 -7.56
N THR A 92 10.33 -4.46 -7.66
CA THR A 92 9.71 -5.65 -8.27
C THR A 92 8.43 -6.07 -7.55
N ALA A 93 8.42 -6.08 -6.21
CA ALA A 93 7.24 -6.46 -5.44
C ALA A 93 6.08 -5.48 -5.64
N VAL A 94 6.35 -4.19 -5.70
CA VAL A 94 5.33 -3.16 -5.93
C VAL A 94 4.81 -3.20 -7.36
N GLN A 95 5.68 -3.38 -8.35
CA GLN A 95 5.29 -3.53 -9.74
C GLN A 95 4.42 -4.77 -9.98
N ALA A 96 4.74 -5.88 -9.31
CA ALA A 96 3.90 -7.08 -9.34
C ALA A 96 2.52 -6.81 -8.75
N TRP A 97 2.45 -6.10 -7.61
CA TRP A 97 1.18 -5.68 -7.01
C TRP A 97 0.39 -4.73 -7.90
N VAL A 98 1.02 -3.69 -8.46
CA VAL A 98 0.38 -2.77 -9.43
C VAL A 98 -0.20 -3.58 -10.60
N THR A 99 0.57 -4.53 -11.15
CA THR A 99 0.11 -5.37 -12.26
C THR A 99 -1.11 -6.21 -11.89
N SER A 100 -1.17 -6.76 -10.68
CA SER A 100 -2.32 -7.55 -10.22
C SER A 100 -3.53 -6.72 -9.80
N HIS A 101 -3.39 -5.40 -9.66
CA HIS A 101 -4.45 -4.46 -9.23
C HIS A 101 -4.70 -3.33 -10.24
N SER A 102 -4.40 -3.57 -11.54
CA SER A 102 -4.63 -2.63 -12.63
C SER A 102 -5.98 -2.82 -13.32
#